data_AF-A0A2T1KTN6-F1
#
_entry.id   AF-A0A2T1KTN6-F1
#
_cell.length_a   1.000
_cell.length_b   1.000
_cell.length_c   1.000
_cell.angle_alpha   90.00
_cell.angle_beta   90.00
_cell.angle_gamma   90.00
#
_symmetry.space_group_name_H-M   'P 1'
#
loop_
_entity.id
_entity.type
_entity.pdbx_description
1 polymer ?
#
loop_
_entity_poly.entity_id
_entity_poly.type
_entity_poly.pdbx_seq_one_letter_code
_entity_poly.pdbx_strand_id
1 'polypeptide(L)' 'MPEDPGPARNKFRSDFFVEIALVIAVAVYLVFAQGQTVGENLSFTVLGAGLMALATYWTLHTARDGLEVIALRLRPGK' A
#
# COMPACT_ATOMS: atom_id res chain seq x y z
N MET A 1 -16.59 -30.05 0.47
CA MET A 1 -16.71 -28.92 1.40
C MET A 1 -16.58 -27.65 0.57
N PRO A 2 -17.53 -26.70 0.63
CA PRO A 2 -17.40 -25.44 -0.11
C PRO A 2 -16.34 -24.60 0.60
N GLU A 3 -15.37 -24.14 -0.17
CA GLU A 3 -14.28 -23.29 0.32
C GLU A 3 -14.90 -21.94 0.68
N ASP A 4 -14.95 -21.63 1.98
CA ASP A 4 -15.48 -20.39 2.51
C ASP A 4 -14.87 -19.18 1.75
N PRO A 5 -15.66 -18.20 1.30
CA PRO A 5 -15.14 -16.96 0.69
C PRO A 5 -14.48 -16.01 1.71
N GLY A 6 -14.28 -16.45 2.94
CA GLY A 6 -13.65 -15.73 4.05
C GLY A 6 -12.16 -15.34 3.84
N PRO A 7 -11.29 -16.17 3.25
CA PRO A 7 -9.85 -15.88 3.15
C PRO A 7 -9.55 -14.71 2.21
N ALA A 8 -10.21 -14.67 1.04
CA ALA A 8 -9.99 -13.64 0.03
C ALA A 8 -10.43 -12.24 0.52
N ARG A 9 -11.59 -12.16 1.21
CA ARG A 9 -12.10 -10.89 1.76
C ARG A 9 -11.24 -10.36 2.91
N ASN A 10 -10.66 -11.24 3.72
CA ASN A 10 -9.85 -10.84 4.86
C ASN A 10 -8.45 -10.35 4.44
N LYS A 11 -7.89 -10.94 3.36
CA LYS A 11 -6.62 -10.51 2.76
C LYS A 11 -6.71 -9.11 2.16
N PHE A 12 -7.76 -8.83 1.38
CA PHE A 12 -8.05 -7.48 0.86
C PHE A 12 -8.18 -6.42 1.96
N ARG A 13 -8.86 -6.74 3.06
CA ARG A 13 -8.98 -5.79 4.19
C ARG A 13 -7.63 -5.54 4.85
N SER A 14 -6.82 -6.58 5.04
CA SER A 14 -5.48 -6.46 5.63
C SER A 14 -4.58 -5.59 4.77
N ASP A 15 -4.54 -5.82 3.46
CA ASP A 15 -3.70 -5.05 2.54
C ASP A 15 -4.12 -3.58 2.49
N PHE A 16 -5.43 -3.31 2.53
CA PHE A 16 -5.96 -1.94 2.61
C PHE A 16 -5.64 -1.23 3.94
N PHE A 17 -5.65 -1.94 5.07
CA PHE A 17 -5.25 -1.37 6.36
C PHE A 17 -3.77 -1.01 6.39
N VAL A 18 -2.91 -1.85 5.81
CA VAL A 18 -1.47 -1.58 5.70
C VAL A 18 -1.23 -0.38 4.79
N GLU A 19 -1.97 -0.24 3.69
CA GLU A 19 -1.88 0.93 2.81
C GLU A 19 -2.28 2.22 3.54
N ILE A 20 -3.39 2.23 4.29
CA ILE A 20 -3.78 3.41 5.09
C ILE A 20 -2.71 3.77 6.12
N ALA A 21 -2.16 2.76 6.82
CA ALA A 21 -1.08 2.99 7.77
C ALA A 21 0.17 3.58 7.11
N LEU A 22 0.53 3.10 5.91
CA LEU A 22 1.63 3.62 5.10
C LEU A 22 1.38 5.08 4.68
N VAL A 23 0.18 5.41 4.22
CA VAL A 23 -0.19 6.79 3.85
C VAL A 23 -0.07 7.73 5.05
N ILE A 24 -0.55 7.30 6.23
CA ILE A 24 -0.39 8.09 7.47
C ILE A 24 1.10 8.25 7.80
N ALA A 25 1.90 7.19 7.70
CA ALA A 25 3.34 7.27 7.95
C ALA A 25 4.05 8.23 6.98
N VAL A 26 3.65 8.25 5.70
CA VAL A 26 4.17 9.20 4.69
C VAL A 26 3.79 10.62 5.06
N ALA A 27 2.52 10.87 5.43
CA ALA A 27 2.06 12.19 5.82
C ALA A 27 2.82 12.72 7.04
N VAL A 28 3.02 11.87 8.06
CA VAL A 28 3.82 12.22 9.25
C VAL A 28 5.27 12.50 8.86
N TYR A 29 5.89 11.67 8.03
CA TYR A 29 7.25 11.90 7.53
C TYR A 29 7.37 13.25 6.82
N LEU A 30 6.41 13.59 5.95
CA LEU A 30 6.41 14.86 5.22
C LEU A 30 6.28 16.07 6.14
N VAL A 31 5.52 15.98 7.24
CA VAL A 31 5.45 17.04 8.25
C VAL A 31 6.81 17.25 8.92
N PHE A 32 7.50 16.18 9.29
CA PHE A 32 8.84 16.27 9.87
C PHE A 32 9.91 16.71 8.84
N ALA A 33 9.69 16.41 7.55
CA ALA A 33 10.60 16.75 6.46
C ALA A 33 10.61 18.24 6.10
N GLN A 34 9.62 19.03 6.52
CA GLN A 34 9.49 20.44 6.09
C GLN A 34 10.71 21.32 6.37
N GLY A 35 11.55 20.95 7.35
CA GLY A 35 12.77 21.66 7.72
C GLY A 35 14.07 20.92 7.40
N GLN A 36 14.03 19.78 6.69
CA GLN A 36 15.22 19.00 6.36
C GLN A 36 15.48 18.96 4.85
N THR A 37 16.70 19.33 4.46
CA THR A 37 17.16 19.17 3.09
C THR A 37 17.50 17.71 2.82
N VAL A 38 17.04 17.18 1.69
CA VAL A 38 17.38 15.81 1.26
C VAL A 38 18.90 15.69 1.10
N GLY A 39 19.50 14.64 1.70
CA GLY A 39 20.94 14.39 1.66
C GLY A 39 21.74 15.04 2.79
N GLU A 40 21.15 15.95 3.57
CA GLU A 40 21.82 16.60 4.71
C GLU A 40 21.90 15.65 5.92
N ASN A 41 20.85 14.87 6.13
CA ASN A 41 20.86 13.74 7.07
C ASN A 41 20.62 12.43 6.28
N LEU A 42 21.68 11.63 6.15
CA LEU A 42 21.62 10.39 5.38
C LEU A 42 20.59 9.41 5.95
N SER A 43 20.48 9.30 7.28
CA SER A 43 19.51 8.43 7.93
C SER A 43 18.08 8.87 7.63
N PHE A 44 17.79 10.16 7.69
CA PHE A 44 16.47 10.70 7.34
C PHE A 44 16.13 10.49 5.86
N THR A 45 17.12 10.65 4.99
CA THR A 45 16.98 10.44 3.54
C THR A 45 16.70 8.97 3.21
N VAL A 46 17.45 8.05 3.82
CA VAL A 46 17.24 6.60 3.65
C VAL A 46 15.88 6.18 4.19
N LEU A 47 15.46 6.71 5.35
CA LEU A 47 14.14 6.46 5.91
C LEU A 47 13.03 6.94 4.96
N GLY A 48 13.13 8.16 4.44
CA GLY A 48 12.17 8.69 3.47
C GLY A 48 12.10 7.87 2.19
N ALA A 49 13.25 7.53 1.61
CA ALA A 49 13.33 6.71 0.40
C ALA A 49 12.75 5.31 0.61
N GLY A 50 13.06 4.66 1.74
CA GLY A 50 12.48 3.37 2.10
C GLY A 50 10.97 3.45 2.29
N LEU A 51 10.48 4.50 2.95
CA LEU A 51 9.06 4.71 3.17
C LEU A 51 8.31 4.92 1.85
N MET A 52 8.85 5.72 0.94
CA MET A 52 8.28 5.90 -0.40
C MET A 52 8.30 4.61 -1.22
N ALA A 53 9.37 3.82 -1.14
CA ALA A 53 9.46 2.54 -1.82
C ALA A 53 8.41 1.54 -1.30
N LEU A 54 8.23 1.46 0.02
CA LEU A 54 7.21 0.60 0.63
C LEU A 54 5.79 1.05 0.27
N ALA A 55 5.51 2.36 0.33
CA ALA A 55 4.22 2.90 -0.07
C ALA A 55 3.93 2.58 -1.54
N THR A 56 4.91 2.78 -2.43
CA THR A 56 4.78 2.47 -3.86
C THR A 56 4.48 0.99 -4.09
N TYR A 57 5.23 0.09 -3.44
CA TYR A 57 5.03 -1.35 -3.55
C TYR A 57 3.62 -1.75 -3.11
N TRP A 58 3.18 -1.27 -1.95
CA TRP A 58 1.90 -1.66 -1.38
C TRP A 58 0.71 -1.10 -2.16
N THR A 59 0.81 0.14 -2.66
CA THR A 59 -0.21 0.72 -3.54
C THR A 59 -0.29 -0.05 -4.87
N LEU A 60 0.84 -0.45 -5.47
CA LEU A 60 0.83 -1.27 -6.68
C LEU A 60 0.21 -2.65 -6.42
N HIS A 61 0.51 -3.27 -5.28
CA HIS A 61 -0.08 -4.54 -4.87
C HIS A 61 -1.59 -4.42 -4.71
N THR A 62 -2.06 -3.40 -3.98
CA THR A 62 -3.50 -3.19 -3.75
C THR A 62 -4.24 -2.84 -5.04
N ALA A 63 -3.62 -2.04 -5.91
CA ALA A 63 -4.18 -1.72 -7.23
C ALA A 63 -4.28 -2.97 -8.12
N ARG A 64 -3.28 -3.84 -8.12
CA ARG A 64 -3.31 -5.12 -8.85
C ARG A 64 -4.47 -5.99 -8.38
N ASP A 65 -4.64 -6.14 -7.08
CA ASP A 65 -5.71 -6.95 -6.51
C ASP A 65 -7.08 -6.32 -6.85
N GLY A 66 -7.22 -4.99 -6.75
CA GLY A 66 -8.42 -4.28 -7.17
C GLY A 66 -8.77 -4.50 -8.66
N LEU A 67 -7.76 -4.48 -9.54
CA LEU A 67 -7.93 -4.77 -10.96
C LEU A 67 -8.33 -6.22 -11.21
N GLU A 68 -7.81 -7.19 -10.45
CA GLU A 68 -8.19 -8.60 -10.55
C GLU A 68 -9.68 -8.80 -10.22
N VAL A 69 -10.19 -8.12 -9.18
CA VAL A 69 -11.63 -8.15 -8.84
C VAL A 69 -12.49 -7.54 -9.94
N ILE A 70 -12.06 -6.41 -10.52
CA ILE A 70 -12.77 -5.78 -11.64
C ILE A 70 -12.75 -6.69 -12.87
N ALA A 71 -11.62 -7.33 -13.18
CA ALA A 71 -11.47 -8.24 -14.31
C ALA A 71 -12.38 -9.48 -14.16
N LEU A 72 -12.45 -10.07 -12.97
CA LEU A 72 -13.37 -11.18 -12.68
C LEU A 72 -14.83 -10.75 -12.82
N ARG A 73 -15.17 -9.53 -12.40
CA ARG A 73 -16.54 -8.99 -12.53
C ARG A 73 -16.92 -8.65 -13.98
N LEU A 74 -15.94 -8.30 -14.82
CA LEU A 74 -16.12 -8.02 -16.26
C LEU A 74 -16.15 -9.28 -17.14
N ARG A 75 -15.76 -10.45 -16.61
CA ARG A 75 -16.01 -11.78 -17.21
C ARG A 75 -17.10 -12.58 -16.46
N PRO A 76 -18.36 -12.13 -16.41
CA PRO A 76 -19.46 -12.96 -15.95
C PRO A 76 -19.89 -13.87 -17.11
N GLY A 77 -19.27 -15.04 -17.23
CA GLY A 77 -19.72 -16.07 -18.18
C GLY A 77 -18.59 -16.79 -18.89
N LYS A 78 -18.24 -17.96 -18.34
CA LYS A 78 -18.02 -19.15 -19.14
C LYS A 78 -18.79 -20.29 -18.50
#